data_AF-F5Y7F6-F1
#
_entry.id   AF-F5Y7F6-F1
#
_cell.length_a   1.000
_cell.length_b   1.000
_cell.length_c   1.000
_cell.angle_alpha   90.00
_cell.angle_beta   90.00
_cell.angle_gamma   90.00
#
_symmetry.space_group_name_H-M   'P 1'
#
loop_
_entity.id
_entity.type
_entity.pdbx_description
1 polymer ?
#
loop_
_entity_poly.entity_id
_entity_poly.type
_entity_poly.pdbx_seq_one_letter_code
_entity_poly.pdbx_strand_id
1 'polypeptide(L)' 'MSQEKLSALLAIIVPAVLQQLMEKRSIGSKEAADVLYNSSLYEMLENEESKLWHLSAETLYSLLEQELNCGVIQYPEEL' A
#
# COMPACT_ATOMS: atom_id res chain seq x y z
N MET A 1 -18.58 0.58 -0.76
CA MET A 1 -18.25 1.90 -1.33
C MET A 1 -18.64 1.86 -2.80
N SER A 2 -18.54 2.96 -3.54
CA SER A 2 -18.62 2.86 -5.02
C SER A 2 -17.18 2.76 -5.52
N GLN A 3 -16.93 1.97 -6.57
CA GLN A 3 -15.60 1.79 -7.16
C GLN A 3 -14.92 3.14 -7.48
N GLU A 4 -15.69 4.15 -7.90
CA GLU A 4 -15.24 5.51 -8.16
C GLU A 4 -14.66 6.22 -6.93
N LYS A 5 -15.24 5.99 -5.73
CA LYS A 5 -14.73 6.56 -4.48
C LYS A 5 -13.44 5.87 -4.05
N LEU A 6 -13.34 4.55 -4.25
CA LEU A 6 -12.12 3.81 -3.95
C LEU A 6 -10.97 4.32 -4.84
N SER A 7 -11.18 4.44 -6.15
CA SER A 7 -10.18 5.00 -7.07
C SER A 7 -9.75 6.41 -6.69
N ALA A 8 -10.67 7.27 -6.24
CA ALA A 8 -10.34 8.61 -5.76
C ALA A 8 -9.49 8.59 -4.48
N LEU A 9 -9.76 7.67 -3.55
CA LEU A 9 -8.94 7.48 -2.35
C LEU A 9 -7.56 6.92 -2.69
N LEU A 10 -7.48 5.93 -3.58
CA LEU A 10 -6.20 5.38 -4.05
C LEU A 10 -5.32 6.46 -4.67
N ALA A 11 -5.90 7.38 -5.45
CA ALA A 11 -5.17 8.51 -6.01
C ALA A 11 -4.52 9.44 -4.95
N ILE A 12 -4.97 9.37 -3.69
CA ILE A 12 -4.41 10.12 -2.55
C ILE A 12 -3.46 9.23 -1.72
N ILE A 13 -3.85 7.97 -1.48
CA ILE A 13 -3.11 7.02 -0.65
C ILE A 13 -1.83 6.55 -1.33
N VAL A 14 -1.91 6.19 -2.61
CA VAL A 14 -0.77 5.70 -3.41
C VAL A 14 0.43 6.66 -3.35
N PRO A 15 0.29 7.96 -3.70
CA PRO A 15 1.42 8.87 -3.62
C PRO A 15 1.95 9.06 -2.19
N ALA A 16 1.10 8.99 -1.16
CA ALA A 16 1.53 9.08 0.23
C ALA A 16 2.39 7.88 0.66
N VAL A 17 1.99 6.66 0.29
CA VAL A 17 2.77 5.44 0.54
C VAL A 17 4.08 5.45 -0.26
N LEU A 18 4.05 5.92 -1.51
CA LEU A 18 5.25 6.06 -2.35
C LEU A 18 6.25 7.04 -1.75
N GLN A 19 5.80 8.18 -1.21
CA GLN A 19 6.68 9.12 -0.52
C GLN A 19 7.38 8.46 0.67
N GLN A 20 6.63 7.77 1.53
CA GLN A 20 7.21 7.03 2.65
C GLN A 20 8.23 5.99 2.18
N LEU A 21 7.92 5.24 1.12
CA LEU A 21 8.81 4.23 0.56
C LEU A 21 10.10 4.84 0.01
N MET A 22 10.01 5.92 -0.76
CA MET A 22 11.18 6.63 -1.29
C MET A 22 12.06 7.18 -0.17
N GLU A 23 11.46 7.82 0.85
CA GLU A 23 12.21 8.41 1.97
C GLU A 23 12.88 7.33 2.83
N LYS A 24 12.17 6.26 3.16
CA LYS A 24 12.65 5.23 4.09
C LYS A 24 13.64 4.26 3.44
N ARG A 25 13.42 3.88 2.18
CA ARG A 25 14.29 2.94 1.44
C ARG A 25 15.33 3.62 0.57
N SER A 26 15.30 4.95 0.46
CA SER A 26 16.20 5.73 -0.41
C SER A 26 16.18 5.23 -1.87
N ILE A 27 15.00 4.87 -2.37
CA ILE A 27 14.78 4.40 -3.75
C ILE A 27 14.13 5.48 -4.61
N GLY A 28 14.28 5.35 -5.93
CA GLY A 28 13.67 6.28 -6.89
C GLY A 28 12.16 6.11 -7.02
N SER A 29 11.46 7.13 -7.52
CA SER A 29 10.00 7.11 -7.72
C SER A 29 9.51 5.98 -8.62
N LYS A 30 10.26 5.67 -9.68
CA LYS A 30 9.95 4.56 -10.59
C LYS A 30 10.05 3.21 -9.87
N GLU A 31 11.08 3.01 -9.06
CA GLU A 31 11.31 1.77 -8.32
C GLU A 31 10.28 1.62 -7.20
N ALA A 32 9.98 2.69 -6.48
CA ALA A 32 8.91 2.72 -5.49
C ALA A 32 7.54 2.37 -6.09
N ALA A 33 7.23 2.91 -7.27
CA ALA A 33 6.00 2.59 -7.99
C ALA A 33 5.97 1.11 -8.38
N ASP A 34 7.06 0.60 -8.96
CA ASP A 34 7.15 -0.80 -9.37
C ASP A 34 6.95 -1.77 -8.19
N VAL A 35 7.58 -1.46 -7.05
CA VAL A 35 7.42 -2.21 -5.80
C VAL A 35 5.97 -2.18 -5.31
N LEU A 36 5.34 -1.02 -5.26
CA LEU A 36 3.96 -0.90 -4.78
C LEU A 36 2.98 -1.61 -5.72
N TYR A 37 3.05 -1.37 -7.03
CA TYR A 37 2.12 -1.98 -7.98
C TYR A 37 2.29 -3.51 -8.13
N ASN A 38 3.48 -4.06 -7.85
CA ASN A 38 3.71 -5.51 -7.81
C ASN A 38 3.46 -6.13 -6.42
N SER A 39 3.09 -5.34 -5.42
CA SER A 39 2.82 -5.85 -4.07
C SER A 39 1.39 -6.36 -3.92
N SER A 40 1.21 -7.37 -3.08
CA SER A 40 -0.13 -7.83 -2.68
C SER A 40 -0.86 -6.78 -1.85
N LEU A 41 -0.14 -5.81 -1.27
CA LEU A 41 -0.75 -4.64 -0.64
C LEU A 41 -1.60 -3.84 -1.63
N TYR A 42 -1.09 -3.61 -2.85
CA TYR A 42 -1.81 -2.86 -3.87
C TYR A 42 -3.03 -3.62 -4.38
N GLU A 43 -2.89 -4.93 -4.65
CA GLU A 43 -4.01 -5.80 -5.01
C GLU A 43 -5.14 -5.75 -3.95
N MET A 44 -4.77 -5.74 -2.67
CA MET A 44 -5.73 -5.63 -1.57
C MET A 44 -6.30 -4.21 -1.39
N LEU A 45 -5.54 -3.17 -1.71
CA LEU A 45 -6.02 -1.78 -1.73
C LEU A 45 -7.09 -1.56 -2.80
N GLU A 46 -6.98 -2.24 -3.95
CA GLU A 46 -8.01 -2.28 -4.98
C GLU A 46 -9.22 -3.13 -4.58
N ASN A 47 -9.05 -4.04 -3.62
CA ASN A 47 -10.13 -4.84 -3.07
C ASN A 47 -10.91 -4.07 -2.00
N GLU A 48 -12.16 -3.72 -2.32
CA GLU A 48 -13.05 -3.00 -1.41
C GLU A 48 -13.28 -3.76 -0.08
N GLU A 49 -13.33 -5.10 -0.11
CA GLU A 49 -13.57 -5.94 1.05
C GLU A 49 -12.44 -5.89 2.08
N SER A 50 -11.21 -5.64 1.60
CA SER A 50 -10.00 -5.58 2.44
C SER A 50 -9.98 -4.37 3.37
N LYS A 51 -10.73 -3.31 3.03
CA LYS A 51 -10.86 -2.06 3.82
C LYS A 51 -9.53 -1.36 4.19
N LEU A 52 -8.42 -1.73 3.52
CA LEU A 52 -7.10 -1.15 3.77
C LEU A 52 -7.04 0.34 3.46
N TRP A 53 -7.91 0.83 2.59
CA TRP A 53 -8.05 2.25 2.27
C TRP A 53 -8.48 3.13 3.47
N HIS A 54 -8.94 2.54 4.58
CA HIS A 54 -9.14 3.25 5.85
C HIS A 54 -7.86 3.41 6.68
N LEU A 55 -6.81 2.65 6.39
CA LEU A 55 -5.57 2.68 7.15
C LEU A 55 -4.74 3.91 6.78
N SER A 56 -3.94 4.38 7.73
CA SER A 56 -3.00 5.48 7.50
C SER A 56 -1.89 5.05 6.53
N ALA A 57 -1.35 6.01 5.77
CA ALA A 57 -0.24 5.75 4.85
C ALA A 57 0.98 5.10 5.54
N GLU A 58 1.23 5.42 6.82
CA GLU A 58 2.27 4.76 7.63
C GLU A 58 1.98 3.27 7.87
N THR A 59 0.74 2.90 8.19
CA THR A 59 0.34 1.51 8.39
C THR A 59 0.45 0.72 7.09
N LEU A 60 -0.03 1.30 5.98
CA LEU A 60 0.10 0.71 4.66
C LEU A 60 1.57 0.52 4.27
N TYR A 61 2.40 1.53 4.51
CA TYR A 61 3.83 1.42 4.32
C TYR A 61 4.44 0.29 5.17
N SER A 62 4.05 0.16 6.44
CA SER A 62 4.54 -0.90 7.31
C SER A 62 4.15 -2.30 6.82
N LEU A 63 2.94 -2.46 6.25
CA LEU A 63 2.53 -3.72 5.61
C LEU A 63 3.35 -4.02 4.35
N LEU A 64 3.59 -3.01 3.51
CA LEU A 64 4.46 -3.14 2.35
C LEU A 64 5.89 -3.51 2.78
N GLU A 65 6.40 -2.89 3.83
CA GLU A 65 7.73 -3.15 4.35
C GLU A 65 7.87 -4.59 4.86
N GLN A 66 6.83 -5.11 5.52
CA GLN A 66 6.75 -6.51 5.94
C GLN A 66 6.77 -7.45 4.73
N GLU A 67 5.99 -7.14 3.68
CA GLU A 67 6.04 -7.91 2.43
C GLU A 67 7.44 -7.94 1.84
N LEU A 68 8.12 -6.79 1.77
CA LEU A 68 9.45 -6.69 1.16
C LEU A 68 10.52 -7.41 1.97
N ASN A 69 10.39 -7.43 3.30
CA ASN A 69 11.37 -8.05 4.19
C ASN A 69 11.14 -9.57 4.36
N CYS A 70 9.88 -10.02 4.44
CA CYS A 70 9.54 -11.42 4.69
C CYS A 70 9.03 -12.17 3.46
N GLY A 71 8.65 -11.48 2.38
CA GLY A 71 7.97 -12.03 1.21
C GLY A 71 6.48 -12.33 1.43
N VAL A 72 5.92 -11.96 2.59
CA VAL A 72 4.53 -12.22 2.96
C VAL A 72 3.96 -11.03 3.73
N ILE A 73 2.71 -10.63 3.45
CA ILE A 73 1.99 -9.66 4.28
C ILE A 73 1.26 -10.40 5.40
N GLN A 74 1.50 -10.01 6.64
CA GLN A 74 0.66 -10.39 7.78
C GLN A 74 -0.32 -9.25 8.06
N TYR A 75 -1.59 -9.47 7.71
CA TYR A 75 -2.64 -8.49 7.98
C TYR A 75 -3.09 -8.59 9.44
N PRO A 76 -3.28 -7.46 10.14
CA PRO A 76 -3.70 -7.45 11.55
C PRO A 76 -5.13 -7.98 11.79
N GLU A 77 -5.91 -8.23 10.74
CA GLU A 77 -7.28 -8.77 10.85
C GLU A 77 -7.34 -10.32 10.96
N GLU A 78 -6.20 -11.03 10.85
CA GLU A 78 -6.12 -12.51 10.99
C GLU A 78 -5.59 -12.99 12.36
N LEU A 79 -5.78 -12.21 13.45
CA LEU A 79 -5.46 -12.62 14.83
C LEU A 79 -6.67 -12.57 15.77
#